data_AF-A0A942LUF2-F1
#
_entry.id   AF-A0A942LUF2-F1
#
_cell.length_a   1.000
_cell.length_b   1.000
_cell.length_c   1.000
_cell.angle_alpha   90.00
_cell.angle_beta   90.00
_cell.angle_gamma   90.00
#
_symmetry.space_group_name_H-M   'P 1'
#
loop_
_entity.id
_entity.type
_entity.pdbx_description
1 polymer ?
#
loop_
_entity_poly.entity_id
_entity_poly.type
_entity_poly.pdbx_seq_one_letter_code
_entity_poly.pdbx_strand_id
1 'polypeptide(L)'
;MKQILFILLLSLLTGALIYHILLPERPENVRLVKNIVRDTVFQIEYREPITIENAKPEIIYRSDTVYISQSFTAILDTVVKYDTVFVRYDFPEHLINLSVRHKADTNAVAEIIVENKAEESESDWETVLIAIASVVIGFLLGNSSN
;
A
#
# COMPACT_ATOMS: atom_id res chain seq x y z
N MET A 1 16.59 -64.30 23.21
CA MET A 1 15.29 -63.77 23.70
C MET A 1 15.42 -62.45 24.47
N LYS A 2 16.26 -62.33 25.51
CA LYS A 2 16.35 -61.10 26.32
C LYS A 2 16.77 -59.84 25.54
N GLN A 3 17.69 -59.96 24.57
CA GLN A 3 18.12 -58.84 23.71
C GLN A 3 17.03 -58.37 22.74
N ILE A 4 16.26 -59.29 22.16
CA ILE A 4 15.13 -58.96 21.28
C ILE A 4 14.05 -58.23 22.07
N LEU A 5 13.76 -58.67 23.29
CA LEU A 5 12.82 -58.00 24.19
C LEU A 5 13.26 -56.56 24.54
N PHE A 6 14.57 -56.36 24.74
CA PHE A 6 15.14 -55.05 25.06
C PHE A 6 15.02 -54.08 23.87
N ILE A 7 15.29 -54.54 22.65
CA ILE A 7 15.16 -53.73 21.42
C ILE A 7 13.70 -53.34 21.18
N LEU A 8 12.78 -54.28 21.39
CA LEU A 8 11.34 -54.02 21.24
C LEU A 8 10.86 -52.94 22.22
N LEU A 9 11.31 -53.03 23.47
CA LEU A 9 11.00 -52.07 24.53
C LEU A 9 11.62 -50.69 24.27
N LEU A 10 12.85 -50.65 23.75
CA LEU A 10 13.51 -49.41 23.36
C LEU A 10 12.79 -48.74 22.19
N SER A 11 12.37 -49.51 21.18
CA SER A 11 11.63 -48.98 20.02
C SER A 11 10.26 -48.40 20.41
N LEU A 12 9.58 -49.05 21.36
CA LEU A 12 8.30 -48.58 21.89
C LEU A 12 8.47 -47.26 22.62
N LEU A 13 9.54 -47.14 23.41
CA LEU A 13 9.83 -45.96 24.22
C LEU A 13 10.25 -44.77 23.33
N THR A 14 11.05 -45.01 22.29
CA THR A 14 11.36 -43.98 21.28
C THR A 14 10.14 -43.59 20.46
N GLY A 15 9.29 -44.55 20.08
CA GLY A 15 8.05 -44.27 19.35
C GLY A 15 7.06 -43.41 20.16
N ALA A 16 6.92 -43.70 21.45
CA ALA A 16 6.10 -42.90 22.36
C ALA A 16 6.66 -41.48 22.57
N LEU A 17 7.99 -41.34 22.64
CA LEU A 17 8.64 -40.05 22.83
C LEU A 17 8.56 -39.19 21.56
N ILE A 18 8.70 -39.80 20.38
CA ILE A 18 8.42 -39.13 19.10
C ILE A 18 6.96 -38.72 19.03
N TYR A 19 6.01 -39.63 19.30
CA TYR A 19 4.58 -39.32 19.29
C TYR A 19 4.21 -38.12 20.17
N HIS A 20 4.81 -38.03 21.36
CA HIS A 20 4.55 -36.93 22.30
C HIS A 20 5.17 -35.60 21.86
N ILE A 21 6.32 -35.61 21.17
CA ILE A 21 6.97 -34.41 20.64
C ILE A 21 6.28 -33.93 19.35
N LEU A 22 5.76 -34.86 18.55
CA LEU A 22 5.26 -34.60 17.19
C LEU A 22 3.75 -34.41 17.08
N LEU A 23 2.99 -34.64 18.15
CA LEU A 23 1.64 -34.12 18.26
C LEU A 23 1.72 -32.71 18.84
N PRO A 24 1.72 -31.65 18.01
CA PRO A 24 1.47 -30.32 18.54
C PRO A 24 0.14 -30.38 19.29
N GLU A 25 0.13 -29.86 20.52
CA GLU A 25 -1.12 -29.54 21.21
C GLU A 25 -2.00 -28.85 20.17
N ARG A 26 -3.17 -29.45 19.89
CA ARG A 26 -4.07 -29.00 18.82
C ARG A 26 -4.09 -27.49 18.86
N PRO A 27 -3.62 -26.77 17.82
CA PRO A 27 -3.78 -25.34 17.81
C PRO A 27 -5.29 -25.17 17.86
N GLU A 28 -5.77 -24.66 18.99
CA GLU A 28 -7.13 -24.17 19.12
C GLU A 28 -7.33 -23.35 17.85
N ASN A 29 -8.32 -23.71 17.03
CA ASN A 29 -8.57 -23.06 15.75
C ASN A 29 -9.03 -21.62 16.01
N VAL A 30 -8.12 -20.78 16.50
CA VAL A 30 -8.20 -19.34 16.44
C VAL A 30 -7.97 -19.07 14.97
N ARG A 31 -9.07 -19.13 14.20
CA ARG A 31 -9.14 -18.45 12.92
C ARG A 31 -8.79 -17.00 13.23
N LEU A 32 -7.52 -16.65 13.06
CA LEU A 32 -7.08 -15.27 12.96
C LEU A 32 -7.71 -14.77 11.66
N VAL A 33 -8.97 -14.33 11.76
CA VAL A 33 -9.59 -13.48 10.76
C VAL A 33 -8.78 -12.19 10.84
N LYS A 34 -7.68 -12.16 10.07
CA LYS A 34 -6.85 -10.98 9.90
C LYS A 34 -7.72 -9.98 9.14
N ASN A 35 -8.49 -9.19 9.89
CA ASN A 35 -9.13 -8.00 9.36
C ASN A 35 -8.01 -7.05 8.99
N ILE A 36 -7.65 -7.04 7.70
CA ILE A 36 -6.75 -6.04 7.15
C ILE A 36 -7.57 -4.75 7.11
N VAL A 37 -7.53 -3.98 8.19
CA VAL A 37 -8.09 -2.64 8.24
C VAL A 37 -7.10 -1.74 7.50
N ARG A 38 -7.47 -1.32 6.28
CA ARG A 38 -6.66 -0.45 5.43
C ARG A 38 -6.97 1.00 5.79
N ASP A 39 -6.24 1.54 6.76
CA ASP A 39 -6.37 2.95 7.15
C ASP A 39 -5.73 3.85 6.08
N THR A 40 -6.56 4.41 5.21
CA THR A 40 -6.12 5.39 4.21
C THR A 40 -6.18 6.78 4.85
N VAL A 41 -5.04 7.32 5.25
CA VAL A 41 -4.96 8.71 5.75
C VAL A 41 -4.91 9.66 4.56
N PHE A 42 -6.03 10.32 4.26
CA PHE A 42 -6.06 11.42 3.30
C PHE A 42 -5.61 12.70 3.99
N GLN A 43 -4.40 13.19 3.67
CA GLN A 43 -4.01 14.54 4.05
C GLN A 43 -4.59 15.53 3.03
N ILE A 44 -5.68 16.20 3.41
CA ILE A 44 -6.27 17.27 2.58
C ILE A 44 -5.46 18.54 2.82
N GLU A 45 -4.73 18.99 1.81
CA GLU A 45 -4.00 20.26 1.87
C GLU A 45 -4.94 21.39 1.41
N TYR A 46 -5.36 22.23 2.37
CA TYR A 46 -6.18 23.40 2.08
C TYR A 46 -5.29 24.50 1.49
N ARG A 47 -5.51 24.87 0.23
CA ARG A 47 -4.82 25.98 -0.41
C ARG A 47 -5.45 27.32 -0.02
N GLU A 48 -4.62 28.33 0.18
CA GLU A 48 -5.10 29.70 0.38
C GLU A 48 -5.83 30.21 -0.87
N PRO A 49 -6.89 31.01 -0.72
CA PRO A 49 -7.58 31.59 -1.86
C PRO A 49 -6.69 32.56 -2.63
N ILE A 50 -6.88 32.60 -3.96
CA ILE A 50 -6.23 33.57 -4.84
C ILE A 50 -7.07 34.86 -4.81
N THR A 51 -6.54 35.90 -4.17
CA THR A 51 -7.21 37.21 -4.07
C THR A 51 -6.48 38.23 -4.93
N ILE A 52 -7.22 38.94 -5.78
CA ILE A 52 -6.73 40.07 -6.58
C ILE A 52 -7.45 41.32 -6.09
N GLU A 53 -6.77 42.16 -5.31
CA GLU A 53 -7.37 43.39 -4.76
C GLU A 53 -7.43 44.52 -5.78
N ASN A 54 -6.32 44.73 -6.51
CA ASN A 54 -6.21 45.77 -7.52
C ASN A 54 -5.37 45.25 -8.68
N ALA A 55 -5.96 45.23 -9.88
CA ALA A 55 -5.26 44.89 -11.11
C ALA A 55 -5.73 45.80 -12.24
N LYS A 56 -4.79 46.24 -13.08
CA LYS A 56 -5.09 47.08 -14.23
C LYS A 56 -5.29 46.18 -15.45
N PRO A 57 -6.52 46.02 -15.97
CA PRO A 57 -6.75 45.26 -17.19
C PRO A 57 -6.26 46.05 -18.42
N GLU A 58 -5.90 45.32 -19.45
CA GLU A 58 -5.77 45.84 -20.80
C GLU A 58 -7.18 46.04 -21.40
N ILE A 59 -7.45 47.22 -21.97
CA ILE A 59 -8.74 47.54 -22.58
C ILE A 59 -8.57 47.60 -24.09
N ILE A 60 -9.24 46.71 -24.80
CA ILE A 60 -9.29 46.65 -26.26
C ILE A 60 -10.66 47.16 -26.71
N TYR A 61 -10.69 48.32 -27.35
CA TYR A 61 -11.94 48.87 -27.89
C TYR A 61 -12.32 48.20 -29.20
N ARG A 62 -13.61 47.85 -29.33
CA ARG A 62 -14.19 47.26 -30.53
C ARG A 62 -15.12 48.30 -31.16
N SER A 63 -14.92 48.58 -32.44
CA SER A 63 -15.82 49.44 -33.21
C SER A 63 -16.95 48.59 -33.77
N ASP A 64 -18.08 48.59 -33.09
CA ASP A 64 -19.31 47.96 -33.60
C ASP A 64 -20.36 49.04 -33.88
N THR A 65 -20.99 48.97 -35.03
CA THR A 65 -22.02 49.93 -35.47
C THR A 65 -23.39 49.68 -34.85
N VAL A 66 -23.57 48.52 -34.20
CA VAL A 66 -24.86 48.09 -33.64
C VAL A 66 -25.16 48.73 -32.28
N TYR A 67 -24.12 49.12 -31.53
CA TYR A 67 -24.27 49.63 -30.17
C TYR A 67 -24.01 51.13 -30.07
N ILE A 68 -24.88 51.83 -29.31
CA ILE A 68 -24.77 53.26 -29.06
C ILE A 68 -23.55 53.57 -28.15
N SER A 69 -23.15 52.61 -27.31
CA SER A 69 -21.96 52.69 -26.46
C SER A 69 -20.76 52.02 -27.11
N GLN A 70 -19.56 52.56 -26.85
CA GLN A 70 -18.31 51.99 -27.36
C GLN A 70 -18.07 50.61 -26.74
N SER A 71 -18.10 49.57 -27.57
CA SER A 71 -17.82 48.20 -27.16
C SER A 71 -16.35 48.07 -26.76
N PHE A 72 -16.08 47.25 -25.75
CA PHE A 72 -14.72 47.00 -25.30
C PHE A 72 -14.56 45.58 -24.74
N THR A 73 -13.32 45.13 -24.70
CA THR A 73 -12.90 43.90 -24.06
C THR A 73 -11.84 44.26 -23.03
N ALA A 74 -12.09 43.94 -21.76
CA ALA A 74 -11.13 44.06 -20.69
C ALA A 74 -10.46 42.71 -20.47
N ILE A 75 -9.13 42.67 -20.60
CA ILE A 75 -8.32 41.46 -20.44
C ILE A 75 -7.37 41.66 -19.25
N LEU A 76 -7.35 40.69 -18.36
CA LEU A 76 -6.40 40.61 -17.26
C LEU A 76 -5.71 39.25 -17.35
N ASP A 77 -4.46 39.24 -17.79
CA ASP A 77 -3.58 38.08 -17.70
C ASP A 77 -2.50 38.39 -16.67
N THR A 78 -2.53 37.68 -15.54
CA THR A 78 -1.64 37.95 -14.41
C THR A 78 -1.24 36.67 -13.70
N VAL A 79 -0.09 36.70 -13.02
CA VAL A 79 0.41 35.61 -12.20
C VAL A 79 0.26 35.98 -10.73
N VAL A 80 -0.46 35.18 -9.97
CA VAL A 80 -0.73 35.39 -8.53
C VAL A 80 -0.31 34.14 -7.78
N LYS A 81 0.61 34.28 -6.81
CA LYS A 81 1.12 33.16 -6.00
C LYS A 81 1.52 31.93 -6.85
N TYR A 82 2.26 32.18 -7.94
CA TYR A 82 2.72 31.16 -8.91
C TYR A 82 1.65 30.54 -9.82
N ASP A 83 0.38 30.86 -9.62
CA ASP A 83 -0.72 30.45 -10.48
C ASP A 83 -0.98 31.50 -11.55
N THR A 84 -1.34 31.08 -12.76
CA THR A 84 -1.72 31.98 -13.85
C THR A 84 -3.22 32.20 -13.80
N VAL A 85 -3.66 33.46 -13.79
CA VAL A 85 -5.06 33.86 -13.79
C VAL A 85 -5.31 34.70 -15.03
N PHE A 86 -6.23 34.22 -15.86
CA PHE A 86 -6.72 34.91 -17.05
C PHE A 86 -8.20 35.27 -16.84
N VAL A 87 -8.51 36.55 -16.97
CA VAL A 87 -9.87 37.07 -16.91
C VAL A 87 -10.13 37.88 -18.17
N ARG A 88 -11.24 37.63 -18.84
CA ARG A 88 -11.72 38.43 -19.96
C ARG A 88 -13.16 38.84 -19.71
N TYR A 89 -13.44 40.12 -19.91
CA TYR A 89 -14.78 40.67 -19.86
C TYR A 89 -15.11 41.37 -21.18
N ASP A 90 -16.19 40.96 -21.83
CA ASP A 90 -16.67 41.56 -23.07
C ASP A 90 -17.92 42.40 -22.81
N PHE A 91 -17.84 43.68 -23.12
CA PHE A 91 -18.95 44.62 -23.12
C PHE A 91 -19.33 44.99 -24.57
N PRO A 92 -20.63 45.03 -24.93
CA PRO A 92 -21.82 45.00 -24.06
C PRO A 92 -22.43 43.62 -23.80
N GLU A 93 -21.81 42.55 -24.29
CA GLU A 93 -22.37 41.20 -24.19
C GLU A 93 -22.39 40.65 -22.75
N HIS A 94 -21.70 41.33 -21.82
CA HIS A 94 -21.56 40.98 -20.42
C HIS A 94 -20.97 39.57 -20.21
N LEU A 95 -20.11 39.13 -21.12
CA LEU A 95 -19.48 37.81 -21.05
C LEU A 95 -18.23 37.88 -20.18
N ILE A 96 -18.16 37.04 -19.16
CA ILE A 96 -16.99 36.86 -18.31
C ILE A 96 -16.40 35.49 -18.59
N ASN A 97 -15.11 35.46 -18.93
CA ASN A 97 -14.32 34.24 -19.03
C ASN A 97 -13.20 34.29 -17.98
N LEU A 98 -13.20 33.32 -17.07
CA LEU A 98 -12.21 33.15 -16.03
C LEU A 98 -11.51 31.81 -16.24
N SER A 99 -10.19 31.85 -16.40
CA SER A 99 -9.34 30.67 -16.48
C SER A 99 -8.23 30.79 -15.44
N VAL A 100 -8.11 29.77 -14.60
CA VAL A 100 -7.05 29.69 -13.58
C VAL A 100 -6.24 28.44 -13.88
N ARG A 101 -4.94 28.61 -14.08
CA ARG A 101 -4.00 27.51 -14.25
C ARG A 101 -3.09 27.46 -13.04
N HIS A 102 -3.28 26.41 -12.25
CA HIS A 102 -2.42 26.15 -11.11
C HIS A 102 -1.05 25.65 -11.57
N LYS A 103 0.00 26.05 -10.84
CA LYS A 103 1.31 25.43 -10.98
C LYS A 103 1.21 23.96 -10.56
N ALA A 104 1.95 23.09 -11.25
CA ALA A 104 2.06 21.69 -10.86
C ALA A 104 2.85 21.60 -9.54
N ASP A 105 2.18 21.20 -8.47
CA ASP A 105 2.83 20.91 -7.20
C ASP A 105 3.54 19.55 -7.32
N THR A 106 4.85 19.54 -7.10
CA THR A 106 5.70 18.34 -7.21
C THR A 106 5.67 17.49 -5.94
N ASN A 107 4.56 17.49 -5.20
CA ASN A 107 4.41 16.61 -4.05
C ASN A 107 3.65 15.36 -4.50
N ALA A 108 4.39 14.42 -5.10
CA ALA A 108 3.90 13.06 -5.28
C ALA A 108 3.63 12.48 -3.88
N VAL A 109 2.36 12.28 -3.55
CA VAL A 109 1.94 11.61 -2.31
C VAL A 109 2.53 10.21 -2.35
N ALA A 110 3.55 9.95 -1.53
CA ALA A 110 4.13 8.62 -1.42
C ALA A 110 3.11 7.69 -0.77
N GLU A 111 2.57 6.74 -1.53
CA GLU A 111 1.75 5.66 -0.99
C GLU A 111 2.67 4.75 -0.16
N ILE A 112 2.60 4.86 1.17
CA ILE A 112 3.33 3.95 2.06
C ILE A 112 2.50 2.68 2.22
N ILE A 113 2.74 1.70 1.35
CA ILE A 113 2.14 0.37 1.46
C ILE A 113 2.93 -0.44 2.48
N VAL A 114 2.38 -0.60 3.69
CA VAL A 114 2.96 -1.47 4.72
C VAL A 114 2.51 -2.91 4.44
N GLU A 115 3.29 -3.66 3.67
CA GLU A 115 3.10 -5.09 3.50
C GLU A 115 3.74 -5.86 4.67
N ASN A 116 2.89 -6.33 5.60
CA ASN A 116 3.31 -7.33 6.58
C ASN A 116 3.42 -8.69 5.88
N LYS A 117 4.62 -9.01 5.35
CA LYS A 117 4.96 -10.36 4.89
C LYS A 117 4.77 -11.33 6.06
N ALA A 118 3.91 -12.32 5.86
CA ALA A 118 3.85 -13.47 6.76
C ALA A 118 5.14 -14.28 6.56
N GLU A 119 5.87 -14.54 7.63
CA GLU A 119 6.95 -15.53 7.61
C GLU A 119 6.33 -16.88 7.23
N GLU A 120 6.82 -17.49 6.15
CA GLU A 120 6.44 -18.85 5.78
C GLU A 120 6.92 -19.77 6.90
N SER A 121 5.98 -20.41 7.59
CA SER A 121 6.31 -21.40 8.61
C SER A 121 7.05 -22.55 7.94
N GLU A 122 8.31 -22.74 8.30
CA GLU A 122 9.17 -23.84 7.85
C GLU A 122 8.45 -25.18 8.12
N SER A 123 8.44 -26.07 7.13
CA SER A 123 7.60 -27.28 7.17
C SER A 123 8.14 -28.29 8.16
N ASP A 124 7.39 -28.57 9.22
CA ASP A 124 7.70 -29.56 10.26
C ASP A 124 8.00 -30.98 9.73
N TRP A 125 7.67 -31.28 8.48
CA TRP A 125 7.89 -32.57 7.85
C TRP A 125 9.38 -32.91 7.65
N GLU A 126 10.23 -31.89 7.55
CA GLU A 126 11.69 -32.09 7.46
C GLU A 126 12.24 -32.74 8.72
N THR A 127 11.77 -32.29 9.90
CA THR A 127 12.14 -32.86 11.20
C THR A 127 11.71 -34.31 11.32
N VAL A 128 10.53 -34.66 10.81
CA VAL A 128 10.02 -36.04 10.78
C VAL A 128 10.90 -36.95 9.92
N LEU A 129 11.25 -36.48 8.72
CA LEU A 129 12.09 -37.24 7.80
C LEU A 129 13.50 -37.47 8.37
N ILE A 130 14.09 -36.46 9.01
CA ILE A 130 15.41 -36.58 9.66
C ILE A 130 15.36 -37.62 10.79
N ALA A 131 14.30 -37.64 11.61
CA ALA A 131 14.14 -38.61 12.68
C ALA A 131 14.04 -40.04 12.15
N ILE A 132 13.22 -40.27 11.11
CA ILE A 132 13.07 -41.58 10.48
C ILE A 132 14.40 -42.05 9.86
N ALA A 133 15.09 -41.17 9.13
CA ALA A 133 16.38 -41.48 8.51
C ALA A 133 17.42 -41.90 9.56
N SER A 134 17.46 -41.20 10.71
CA SER A 134 18.40 -41.47 11.80
C SER A 134 18.19 -42.87 12.40
N VAL A 135 16.94 -43.31 12.56
CA VAL A 135 16.61 -44.65 13.06
C VAL A 135 17.04 -45.73 12.07
N VAL A 136 16.77 -45.54 10.78
CA VAL A 136 17.14 -46.49 9.72
C VAL A 136 18.66 -46.64 9.64
N ILE A 137 19.40 -45.53 9.66
CA ILE A 137 20.88 -45.54 9.64
C ILE A 137 21.42 -46.25 10.89
N GLY A 138 20.90 -45.94 12.06
CA GLY A 138 21.31 -46.59 13.32
C GLY A 138 21.09 -48.11 13.29
N PHE A 139 19.97 -48.57 12.72
CA PHE A 139 19.68 -49.99 12.58
C PHE A 139 20.65 -50.70 11.64
N LEU A 140 20.95 -50.10 10.48
CA LEU A 140 21.88 -50.67 9.51
C LEU A 140 23.30 -50.80 10.07
N LEU A 141 23.79 -49.77 10.76
CA LEU A 141 25.10 -49.79 11.40
C LEU A 141 25.17 -50.80 12.55
N GLY A 142 24.11 -50.91 13.35
CA GLY A 142 24.04 -51.89 14.44
C GLY A 142 24.02 -53.34 13.94
N ASN A 143 23.37 -53.61 12.81
CA ASN A 143 23.31 -54.96 12.22
C ASN A 143 24.60 -55.33 11.47
N SER A 144 25.37 -54.35 10.99
CA SER A 144 26.67 -54.57 10.32
C SER A 144 27.81 -54.88 11.30
N SER A 145 27.63 -54.63 12.60
CA SER A 145 28.66 -54.79 13.63
C SER A 145 28.54 -56.12 14.42
N ASN A 146 27.63 -57.02 14.04
CA ASN A 146 27.49 -58.38 14.57
C ASN A 146 27.89 -59.43 13.54
#